data_AF-A0A933HS68-F1
#
_entry.id   AF-A0A933HS68-F1
#
_cell.length_a   1.000
_cell.length_b   1.000
_cell.length_c   1.000
_cell.angle_alpha   90.00
_cell.angle_beta   90.00
_cell.angle_gamma   90.00
#
_symmetry.space_group_name_H-M   'P 1'
#
loop_
_entity.id
_entity.type
_entity.pdbx_description
1 polymer ?
#
loop_
_entity_poly.entity_id
_entity_poly.type
_entity_poly.pdbx_seq_one_letter_code
_entity_poly.pdbx_strand_id
1 'polypeptide(L)'
;MNIRFSQFAILLALVSLFMLACRTANLIGGAEATPTRTSVTRAAQRPTFTPIPTATDVPPPTETPEPTDTPEPTAPPPTATRRPTARPVPTKKPPSPTATKKPPTPTPSPTVYFPWVTVGNASCEGGDDKESSISGKITANNKGAVGQRVQASSGPGGEPISDPNLSDSNGNYKVIFICGGKACNGDFWIWIVDANGRQISPFVKFGFSAGCRKGKQDFQKR
;
A
#
# COMPACT_ATOMS: atom_id res chain seq x y z
N MET A 1 -46.31 -59.32 12.59
CA MET A 1 -45.86 -58.47 11.47
C MET A 1 -46.55 -57.13 11.64
N ASN A 2 -45.87 -56.04 12.04
CA ASN A 2 -46.34 -54.62 11.97
C ASN A 2 -45.45 -53.61 12.73
N ILE A 3 -44.59 -54.04 13.67
CA ILE A 3 -43.77 -53.10 14.47
C ILE A 3 -42.65 -52.44 13.64
N ARG A 4 -42.03 -53.18 12.71
CA ARG A 4 -40.95 -52.64 11.86
C ARG A 4 -41.46 -51.66 10.79
N PHE A 5 -42.70 -51.84 10.31
CA PHE A 5 -43.31 -50.91 9.36
C PHE A 5 -43.71 -49.60 10.04
N SER A 6 -44.22 -49.68 11.29
CA SER A 6 -44.55 -48.51 12.10
C SER A 6 -43.31 -47.69 12.45
N GLN A 7 -42.18 -48.33 12.80
CA GLN A 7 -40.92 -47.61 13.06
C GLN A 7 -40.39 -46.90 11.82
N PHE A 8 -40.45 -47.54 10.64
CA PHE A 8 -40.04 -46.90 9.39
C PHE A 8 -40.93 -45.71 9.02
N ALA A 9 -42.25 -45.81 9.22
CA ALA A 9 -43.18 -44.71 8.98
C ALA A 9 -42.94 -43.51 9.90
N ILE A 10 -42.63 -43.75 11.18
CA ILE A 10 -42.32 -42.68 12.15
C ILE A 10 -40.98 -42.00 11.79
N LEU A 11 -39.97 -42.77 11.38
CA LEU A 11 -38.67 -42.21 10.98
C LEU A 11 -38.79 -41.35 9.72
N LEU A 12 -39.57 -41.79 8.73
CA LEU A 12 -39.88 -41.02 7.52
C LEU A 12 -40.64 -39.72 7.84
N ALA A 13 -41.62 -39.79 8.74
CA ALA A 13 -42.36 -38.61 9.19
C ALA A 13 -41.43 -37.60 9.90
N LEU A 14 -40.55 -38.05 10.80
CA LEU A 14 -39.60 -37.18 11.49
C LEU A 14 -38.59 -36.52 10.52
N VAL A 15 -38.08 -37.26 9.55
CA VAL A 15 -37.16 -36.72 8.52
C VAL A 15 -37.88 -35.67 7.65
N SER A 16 -39.13 -35.92 7.25
CA SER A 16 -39.92 -34.94 6.49
C SER A 16 -40.20 -33.67 7.29
N LEU A 17 -40.48 -33.78 8.59
CA LEU A 17 -40.74 -32.64 9.47
C LEU A 17 -39.47 -31.78 9.66
N PHE A 18 -38.32 -32.44 9.80
CA PHE A 18 -37.02 -31.77 9.94
C PHE A 18 -36.62 -31.02 8.66
N MET A 19 -36.81 -31.63 7.49
CA MET A 19 -36.56 -30.97 6.20
C MET A 19 -37.50 -29.79 5.95
N LEU A 20 -38.76 -29.86 6.42
CA LEU A 20 -39.71 -28.76 6.32
C LEU A 20 -39.32 -27.58 7.23
N ALA A 21 -38.85 -27.85 8.45
CA ALA A 21 -38.33 -26.84 9.37
C ALA A 21 -37.07 -26.12 8.84
N CYS A 22 -36.18 -26.84 8.14
CA CYS A 22 -35.00 -26.21 7.52
C CYS A 22 -35.37 -25.25 6.37
N ARG A 23 -36.54 -25.40 5.73
CA ARG A 23 -36.97 -24.46 4.68
C ARG A 23 -37.67 -23.20 5.21
N THR A 24 -38.29 -23.25 6.39
CA THR A 24 -38.92 -22.06 7.00
C THR A 24 -37.90 -21.10 7.64
N ALA A 25 -36.73 -21.58 8.05
CA ALA A 25 -35.66 -20.72 8.57
C ALA A 25 -35.12 -19.71 7.54
N ASN A 26 -35.17 -20.02 6.24
CA ASN A 26 -34.76 -19.10 5.18
C ASN A 26 -35.83 -18.06 4.79
N LEU A 27 -37.09 -18.21 5.25
CA LEU A 27 -38.16 -17.25 4.95
C LEU A 27 -38.26 -16.10 5.95
N ILE A 28 -37.64 -16.20 7.13
CA ILE A 28 -37.74 -15.18 8.19
C ILE A 28 -36.54 -14.20 8.14
N GLY A 29 -35.48 -14.51 7.39
CA GLY A 29 -34.31 -13.63 7.23
C GLY A 29 -34.45 -12.52 6.17
N GLY A 30 -35.59 -12.44 5.46
CA GLY A 30 -35.81 -11.54 4.33
C GLY A 30 -36.70 -10.33 4.60
N ALA A 31 -36.99 -10.01 5.87
CA ALA A 31 -37.65 -8.75 6.19
C ALA A 31 -36.61 -7.61 6.11
N GLU A 32 -36.42 -7.07 4.90
CA GLU A 32 -35.84 -5.74 4.72
C GLU A 32 -36.63 -4.77 5.61
N ALA A 33 -35.93 -4.14 6.55
CA ALA A 33 -36.48 -3.05 7.33
C ALA A 33 -36.82 -1.91 6.37
N THR A 34 -38.12 -1.71 6.12
CA THR A 34 -38.64 -0.47 5.55
C THR A 34 -38.00 0.69 6.32
N PRO A 35 -37.24 1.59 5.68
CA PRO A 35 -36.70 2.74 6.39
C PRO A 35 -37.88 3.62 6.82
N THR A 36 -38.23 3.55 8.11
CA THR A 36 -39.11 4.52 8.75
C THR A 36 -38.46 5.89 8.56
N ARG A 37 -39.03 6.69 7.66
CA ARG A 37 -38.65 8.07 7.46
C ARG A 37 -39.09 8.85 8.69
N THR A 38 -38.25 8.88 9.71
CA THR A 38 -38.38 9.79 10.84
C THR A 38 -38.28 11.21 10.27
N SER A 39 -39.40 11.92 10.16
CA SER A 39 -39.34 13.36 9.92
C SER A 39 -38.81 14.00 11.20
N VAL A 40 -37.50 14.24 11.21
CA VAL A 40 -36.89 15.08 12.23
C VAL A 40 -37.38 16.49 11.93
N THR A 41 -38.34 16.98 12.72
CA THR A 41 -38.66 18.40 12.79
C THR A 41 -37.42 19.11 13.32
N ARG A 42 -36.55 19.53 12.40
CA ARG A 42 -35.37 20.33 12.69
C ARG A 42 -35.86 21.65 13.27
N ALA A 43 -35.77 21.80 14.59
CA ALA A 43 -35.85 23.10 15.23
C ALA A 43 -34.88 24.01 14.48
N ALA A 44 -35.40 25.12 13.95
CA ALA A 44 -34.62 26.08 13.19
C ALA A 44 -33.52 26.63 14.10
N GLN A 45 -32.31 26.09 13.97
CA GLN A 45 -31.14 26.66 14.61
C GLN A 45 -30.87 28.00 13.92
N ARG A 46 -30.97 29.07 14.72
CA ARG A 46 -30.64 30.43 14.30
C ARG A 46 -29.22 30.41 13.71
N PRO A 47 -28.99 30.87 12.48
CA PRO A 47 -27.66 30.88 11.89
C PRO A 47 -26.74 31.74 12.76
N THR A 48 -25.71 31.12 13.32
CA THR A 48 -24.61 31.83 13.95
C THR A 48 -23.77 32.44 12.83
N PHE A 49 -23.69 33.77 12.80
CA PHE A 49 -22.84 34.47 11.84
C PHE A 49 -21.38 34.10 12.09
N THR A 50 -20.77 33.38 11.15
CA THR A 50 -19.33 33.18 11.11
C THR A 50 -18.66 34.52 10.82
N PRO A 51 -17.68 34.97 11.61
CA PRO A 51 -16.97 36.22 11.33
C PRO A 51 -16.28 36.13 9.96
N ILE A 52 -16.44 37.18 9.16
CA ILE A 52 -15.77 37.31 7.86
C ILE A 52 -14.26 37.44 8.14
N PRO A 53 -13.40 36.62 7.51
CA PRO A 53 -11.96 36.75 7.70
C PRO A 53 -11.48 38.12 7.21
N THR A 54 -10.75 38.82 8.07
CA THR A 54 -10.07 40.08 7.72
C THR A 54 -9.09 39.82 6.58
N ALA A 55 -9.21 40.60 5.49
CA ALA A 55 -8.26 40.53 4.38
C ALA A 55 -6.85 40.79 4.91
N THR A 56 -5.99 39.78 4.77
CA THR A 56 -4.57 39.92 5.08
C THR A 56 -3.90 40.44 3.83
N ASP A 57 -3.26 41.61 3.92
CA ASP A 57 -2.48 42.19 2.82
C ASP A 57 -1.39 41.21 2.39
N VAL A 58 -1.48 40.77 1.14
CA VAL A 58 -0.45 39.95 0.50
C VAL A 58 0.67 40.90 0.06
N PRO A 59 1.93 40.69 0.47
CA PRO A 59 3.02 41.54 0.04
C PRO A 59 3.21 41.48 -1.49
N PRO A 60 3.67 42.57 -2.12
CA PRO A 60 3.91 42.59 -3.55
C PRO A 60 4.96 41.54 -3.95
N PRO A 61 4.85 40.95 -5.15
CA PRO A 61 5.82 39.98 -5.63
C PRO A 61 7.22 40.61 -5.70
N THR A 62 8.20 39.92 -5.14
CA THR A 62 9.61 40.30 -5.22
C THR A 62 10.10 40.09 -6.66
N GLU A 63 10.72 41.10 -7.26
CA GLU A 63 11.24 41.00 -8.62
C GLU A 63 12.30 39.90 -8.71
N THR A 64 12.13 39.03 -9.71
CA THR A 64 13.08 37.97 -10.02
C THR A 64 14.23 38.59 -10.80
N PRO A 65 15.50 38.42 -10.38
CA PRO A 65 16.64 38.98 -11.09
C PRO A 65 16.77 38.37 -12.50
N GLU A 66 17.17 39.19 -13.47
CA GLU A 66 17.47 38.76 -14.84
C GLU A 66 18.58 37.70 -14.86
N PRO A 67 18.52 36.72 -15.78
CA PRO A 67 19.55 35.71 -15.93
C PRO A 67 20.88 36.37 -16.35
N THR A 68 21.92 36.09 -15.59
CA THR A 68 23.29 36.51 -15.89
C THR A 68 23.82 35.74 -17.10
N ASP A 69 24.36 36.46 -18.09
CA ASP A 69 24.96 35.88 -19.29
C ASP A 69 26.03 34.84 -18.96
N THR A 70 25.89 33.67 -19.57
CA THR A 70 26.85 32.56 -19.44
C THR A 70 28.07 32.88 -20.30
N PRO A 71 29.31 32.88 -19.74
CA PRO A 71 30.50 33.17 -20.51
C PRO A 71 30.76 32.09 -21.57
N GLU A 72 31.18 32.54 -22.75
CA GLU A 72 31.52 31.69 -23.89
C GLU A 72 32.75 30.80 -23.57
N PRO A 73 32.75 29.51 -23.97
CA PRO A 73 33.83 28.59 -23.64
C PRO A 73 35.13 28.91 -24.39
N THR A 74 36.16 29.27 -23.63
CA THR A 74 37.54 29.43 -24.11
C THR A 74 38.10 28.10 -24.62
N ALA A 75 38.54 28.08 -25.89
CA ALA A 75 39.15 26.91 -26.50
C ALA A 75 40.47 26.51 -25.79
N PRO A 76 40.70 25.20 -25.54
CA PRO A 76 41.92 24.73 -24.90
C PRO A 76 43.13 24.83 -25.86
N PRO A 77 44.35 25.05 -25.32
CA PRO A 77 45.56 25.13 -26.13
C PRO A 77 45.93 23.77 -26.75
N PRO A 78 46.62 23.77 -27.90
CA PRO A 78 47.02 22.54 -28.59
C PRO A 78 48.01 21.73 -27.76
N THR A 79 47.72 20.44 -27.59
CA THR A 79 48.53 19.51 -26.81
C THR A 79 49.76 19.08 -27.61
N ALA A 80 50.96 19.34 -27.08
CA ALA A 80 52.21 18.94 -27.71
C ALA A 80 52.33 17.41 -27.80
N THR A 81 52.56 16.90 -29.02
CA THR A 81 52.77 15.48 -29.31
C THR A 81 54.09 15.01 -28.70
N ARG A 82 54.03 14.10 -27.72
CA ARG A 82 55.23 13.53 -27.09
C ARG A 82 55.96 12.61 -28.07
N ARG A 83 57.28 12.78 -28.16
CA ARG A 83 58.21 11.95 -28.92
C ARG A 83 58.22 10.50 -28.41
N PRO A 84 58.34 9.47 -29.28
CA PRO A 84 58.33 8.08 -28.86
C PRO A 84 59.54 7.75 -27.98
N THR A 85 59.26 7.22 -26.79
CA THR A 85 60.25 6.70 -25.84
C THR A 85 60.72 5.31 -26.25
N ALA A 86 62.00 5.03 -26.01
CA ALA A 86 62.63 3.75 -26.32
C ALA A 86 61.95 2.57 -25.62
N ARG A 87 61.91 1.44 -26.33
CA ARG A 87 61.29 0.18 -25.89
C ARG A 87 62.02 -0.37 -24.64
N PRO A 88 61.31 -0.66 -23.54
CA PRO A 88 61.94 -1.21 -22.35
C PRO A 88 62.44 -2.65 -22.57
N VAL A 89 63.59 -2.95 -22.00
CA VAL A 89 64.22 -4.28 -21.96
C VAL A 89 63.39 -5.21 -21.05
N PRO A 90 63.24 -6.52 -21.36
CA PRO A 90 62.42 -7.42 -20.55
C PRO A 90 63.01 -7.61 -19.15
N THR A 91 62.31 -7.11 -18.13
CA THR A 91 62.65 -7.36 -16.72
C THR A 91 62.27 -8.78 -16.31
N LYS A 92 63.09 -9.39 -15.44
CA LYS A 92 62.94 -10.76 -14.92
C LYS A 92 61.52 -11.04 -14.38
N LYS A 93 61.09 -12.29 -14.58
CA LYS A 93 59.79 -12.85 -14.18
C LYS A 93 59.37 -12.40 -12.76
N PRO A 94 58.14 -11.89 -12.56
CA PRO A 94 57.67 -11.47 -11.25
C PRO A 94 57.68 -12.64 -10.24
N PRO A 95 57.93 -12.37 -8.95
CA PRO A 95 57.74 -13.38 -7.92
C PRO A 95 56.29 -13.85 -7.89
N SER A 96 56.10 -15.13 -7.56
CA SER A 96 54.79 -15.79 -7.45
C SER A 96 53.85 -14.99 -6.55
N PRO A 97 52.55 -14.84 -6.91
CA PRO A 97 51.60 -14.09 -6.11
C PRO A 97 51.51 -14.70 -4.70
N THR A 98 51.81 -13.89 -3.70
CA THR A 98 51.56 -14.18 -2.28
C THR A 98 50.07 -14.46 -2.10
N ALA A 99 49.75 -15.57 -1.43
CA ALA A 99 48.39 -16.03 -1.18
C ALA A 99 47.47 -14.87 -0.75
N THR A 100 46.47 -14.59 -1.59
CA THR A 100 45.43 -13.60 -1.33
C THR A 100 44.74 -13.97 0.00
N LYS A 101 44.74 -13.03 0.97
CA LYS A 101 44.03 -13.21 2.23
C LYS A 101 42.58 -13.60 1.94
N LYS A 102 42.10 -14.64 2.61
CA LYS A 102 40.71 -15.11 2.51
C LYS A 102 39.76 -13.91 2.67
N PRO A 103 38.71 -13.78 1.81
CA PRO A 103 37.72 -12.73 1.97
C PRO A 103 37.19 -12.74 3.40
N PRO A 104 37.00 -11.56 4.02
CA PRO A 104 36.40 -11.49 5.35
C PRO A 104 35.07 -12.24 5.32
N THR A 105 34.84 -13.05 6.35
CA THR A 105 33.56 -13.73 6.55
C THR A 105 32.47 -12.65 6.54
N PRO A 106 31.39 -12.81 5.74
CA PRO A 106 30.32 -11.83 5.72
C PRO A 106 29.74 -11.68 7.12
N THR A 107 29.81 -10.46 7.66
CA THR A 107 29.12 -10.11 8.90
C THR A 107 27.62 -10.29 8.67
N PRO A 108 26.89 -11.02 9.54
CA PRO A 108 25.45 -11.17 9.37
C PRO A 108 24.78 -9.79 9.40
N SER A 109 23.97 -9.51 8.38
CA SER A 109 23.11 -8.32 8.35
C SER A 109 22.13 -8.40 9.51
N PRO A 110 21.86 -7.30 10.25
CA PRO A 110 20.88 -7.31 11.32
C PRO A 110 19.50 -7.74 10.79
N THR A 111 18.89 -8.73 11.44
CA THR A 111 17.52 -9.16 11.14
C THR A 111 16.55 -8.12 11.67
N VAL A 112 15.91 -7.35 10.79
CA VAL A 112 14.87 -6.41 11.18
C VAL A 112 13.59 -7.18 11.55
N TYR A 113 13.13 -7.00 12.78
CA TYR A 113 11.92 -7.65 13.28
C TYR A 113 10.71 -6.71 13.16
N PHE A 114 9.70 -7.14 12.40
CA PHE A 114 8.42 -6.44 12.28
C PHE A 114 7.30 -7.25 12.95
N PRO A 115 6.45 -6.62 13.78
CA PRO A 115 5.30 -7.28 14.39
C PRO A 115 4.21 -7.65 13.37
N TRP A 116 4.18 -7.02 12.20
CA TRP A 116 3.29 -7.37 11.09
C TRP A 116 4.09 -7.88 9.89
N VAL A 117 3.54 -8.87 9.21
CA VAL A 117 4.12 -9.47 8.00
C VAL A 117 3.12 -9.46 6.85
N THR A 118 3.63 -9.60 5.63
CA THR A 118 2.81 -9.83 4.44
C THR A 118 2.35 -11.28 4.38
N VAL A 119 1.10 -11.48 3.97
CA VAL A 119 0.54 -12.80 3.68
C VAL A 119 0.31 -12.93 2.19
N GLY A 120 0.80 -14.02 1.60
CA GLY A 120 0.78 -14.21 0.16
C GLY A 120 1.67 -13.23 -0.59
N ASN A 121 1.66 -13.36 -1.91
CA ASN A 121 2.36 -12.44 -2.80
C ASN A 121 1.46 -11.25 -3.14
N ALA A 122 2.06 -10.07 -3.26
CA ALA A 122 1.37 -8.93 -3.86
C ALA A 122 0.89 -9.31 -5.26
N SER A 123 -0.40 -9.06 -5.53
CA SER A 123 -0.99 -9.31 -6.84
C SER A 123 -1.56 -8.01 -7.41
N CYS A 124 -1.69 -7.94 -8.73
CA CYS A 124 -2.29 -6.80 -9.37
C CYS A 124 -3.17 -7.20 -10.54
N GLU A 125 -4.31 -6.53 -10.65
CA GLU A 125 -5.28 -6.74 -11.70
C GLU A 125 -5.48 -5.45 -12.50
N GLY A 126 -5.91 -5.62 -13.76
CA GLY A 126 -6.32 -4.50 -14.61
C GLY A 126 -7.52 -3.74 -14.03
N GLY A 127 -7.71 -2.52 -14.51
CA GLY A 127 -8.82 -1.67 -14.10
C GLY A 127 -8.99 -0.49 -15.05
N ASP A 128 -9.95 0.37 -14.75
CA ASP A 128 -10.13 1.61 -15.51
C ASP A 128 -9.06 2.65 -15.15
N ASP A 129 -9.03 3.76 -15.90
CA ASP A 129 -8.05 4.82 -15.70
C ASP A 129 -8.50 5.87 -14.65
N LYS A 130 -9.52 5.58 -13.83
CA LYS A 130 -10.03 6.55 -12.83
C LYS A 130 -9.15 6.60 -11.60
N GLU A 131 -8.74 5.44 -11.10
CA GLU A 131 -7.91 5.33 -9.89
C GLU A 131 -6.94 4.14 -9.97
N SER A 132 -5.80 4.28 -9.29
CA SER A 132 -5.02 3.11 -8.88
C SER A 132 -5.25 2.86 -7.40
N SER A 133 -5.38 1.60 -7.00
CA SER A 133 -5.68 1.28 -5.61
C SER A 133 -4.97 0.03 -5.16
N ILE A 134 -4.68 -0.05 -3.86
CA ILE A 134 -4.21 -1.27 -3.20
C ILE A 134 -5.21 -1.59 -2.09
N SER A 135 -5.71 -2.81 -2.06
CA SER A 135 -6.59 -3.28 -1.00
C SER A 135 -6.09 -4.57 -0.38
N GLY A 136 -6.67 -4.94 0.75
CA GLY A 136 -6.39 -6.22 1.37
C GLY A 136 -6.97 -6.30 2.76
N LYS A 137 -6.58 -7.35 3.46
CA LYS A 137 -7.04 -7.65 4.81
C LYS A 137 -5.86 -7.69 5.78
N ILE A 138 -6.03 -7.03 6.91
CA ILE A 138 -5.09 -7.04 8.02
C ILE A 138 -5.69 -7.91 9.11
N THR A 139 -4.96 -8.94 9.54
CA THR A 139 -5.45 -9.93 10.49
C THR A 139 -4.58 -10.05 11.73
N ALA A 140 -5.19 -10.16 12.90
CA ALA A 140 -4.53 -10.49 14.16
C ALA A 140 -5.34 -11.59 14.85
N ASN A 141 -4.68 -12.66 15.28
CA ASN A 141 -5.34 -13.81 15.90
C ASN A 141 -6.52 -14.35 15.06
N ASN A 142 -6.31 -14.45 13.74
CA ASN A 142 -7.31 -14.89 12.76
C ASN A 142 -8.60 -14.02 12.67
N LYS A 143 -8.57 -12.81 13.23
CA LYS A 143 -9.65 -11.82 13.14
C LYS A 143 -9.18 -10.58 12.41
N GLY A 144 -10.12 -9.83 11.83
CA GLY A 144 -9.82 -8.51 11.25
C GLY A 144 -9.21 -7.58 12.30
N ALA A 145 -8.04 -7.03 12.02
CA ALA A 145 -7.40 -6.06 12.89
C ALA A 145 -7.95 -4.67 12.54
N VAL A 146 -8.84 -4.16 13.38
CA VAL A 146 -9.53 -2.88 13.17
C VAL A 146 -8.58 -1.71 13.44
N GLY A 147 -8.69 -0.64 12.64
CA GLY A 147 -7.97 0.61 12.85
C GLY A 147 -6.45 0.53 12.68
N GLN A 148 -5.94 -0.52 12.03
CA GLN A 148 -4.54 -0.58 11.61
C GLN A 148 -4.31 0.42 10.48
N ARG A 149 -3.16 1.09 10.53
CA ARG A 149 -2.84 2.24 9.70
C ARG A 149 -1.91 1.82 8.57
N VAL A 150 -2.39 1.92 7.32
CA VAL A 150 -1.60 1.64 6.12
C VAL A 150 -1.13 2.95 5.51
N GLN A 151 0.18 3.16 5.52
CA GLN A 151 0.85 4.29 4.90
C GLN A 151 1.24 3.95 3.47
N ALA A 152 1.28 4.96 2.61
CA ALA A 152 1.79 4.85 1.25
C ALA A 152 2.71 6.00 0.84
N SER A 153 3.62 5.73 -0.10
CA SER A 153 4.54 6.70 -0.70
C SER A 153 5.01 6.25 -2.10
N SER A 154 5.73 7.13 -2.81
CA SER A 154 6.32 6.88 -4.13
C SER A 154 7.75 6.30 -4.08
N GLY A 155 8.20 5.91 -2.89
CA GLY A 155 9.51 5.29 -2.65
C GLY A 155 9.54 4.59 -1.30
N PRO A 156 10.37 3.55 -1.10
CA PRO A 156 10.39 2.81 0.16
C PRO A 156 10.74 3.74 1.34
N GLY A 157 9.78 3.97 2.24
CA GLY A 157 9.93 4.88 3.38
C GLY A 157 10.04 6.37 3.01
N GLY A 158 9.72 6.73 1.76
CA GLY A 158 9.64 8.11 1.32
C GLY A 158 8.48 8.88 1.95
N GLU A 159 8.39 10.18 1.63
CA GLU A 159 7.35 11.07 2.15
C GLU A 159 5.96 10.48 1.89
N PRO A 160 5.10 10.41 2.93
CA PRO A 160 3.69 10.06 2.80
C PRO A 160 2.98 10.83 1.66
N ILE A 161 2.32 10.11 0.76
CA ILE A 161 1.46 10.74 -0.26
C ILE A 161 0.13 11.21 0.35
N SER A 162 -0.28 10.61 1.46
CA SER A 162 -1.49 10.95 2.20
C SER A 162 -1.35 10.53 3.67
N ASP A 163 -2.33 10.91 4.49
CA ASP A 163 -2.54 10.29 5.80
C ASP A 163 -2.71 8.76 5.66
N PRO A 164 -2.35 7.98 6.71
CA PRO A 164 -2.58 6.55 6.71
C PRO A 164 -4.06 6.16 6.57
N ASN A 165 -4.31 5.15 5.75
CA ASN A 165 -5.65 4.58 5.60
C ASN A 165 -5.90 3.57 6.72
N LEU A 166 -7.04 3.68 7.38
CA LEU A 166 -7.44 2.82 8.49
C LEU A 166 -8.16 1.58 7.97
N SER A 167 -7.86 0.42 8.55
CA SER A 167 -8.67 -0.78 8.32
C SER A 167 -10.03 -0.71 9.03
N ASP A 168 -11.06 -1.24 8.38
CA ASP A 168 -12.44 -1.28 8.86
C ASP A 168 -12.66 -2.33 9.98
N SER A 169 -13.92 -2.50 10.40
CA SER A 169 -14.33 -3.49 11.43
C SER A 169 -14.03 -4.95 11.05
N ASN A 170 -13.84 -5.24 9.77
CA ASN A 170 -13.49 -6.55 9.23
C ASN A 170 -11.98 -6.68 8.96
N GLY A 171 -11.20 -5.63 9.23
CA GLY A 171 -9.77 -5.53 8.95
C GLY A 171 -9.45 -5.26 7.49
N ASN A 172 -10.43 -4.91 6.65
CA ASN A 172 -10.16 -4.55 5.26
C ASN A 172 -9.63 -3.12 5.20
N TYR A 173 -8.67 -2.88 4.31
CA TYR A 173 -8.17 -1.55 4.02
C TYR A 173 -8.18 -1.30 2.51
N LYS A 174 -8.18 -0.03 2.13
CA LYS A 174 -7.99 0.41 0.74
C LYS A 174 -7.18 1.69 0.74
N VAL A 175 -6.11 1.73 -0.05
CA VAL A 175 -5.32 2.93 -0.36
C VAL A 175 -5.63 3.30 -1.80
N ILE A 176 -5.92 4.58 -2.06
CA ILE A 176 -6.24 5.10 -3.39
C ILE A 176 -5.17 6.10 -3.82
N PHE A 177 -4.74 5.99 -5.07
CA PHE A 177 -3.74 6.83 -5.71
C PHE A 177 -4.37 7.51 -6.93
N ILE A 178 -4.48 8.84 -6.86
CA ILE A 178 -4.98 9.70 -7.95
C ILE A 178 -3.88 10.69 -8.33
N CYS A 179 -3.48 10.69 -9.61
CA CYS A 179 -2.41 11.54 -10.14
C CYS A 179 -2.96 12.42 -11.26
N GLY A 180 -3.16 13.70 -10.97
CA GLY A 180 -3.73 14.64 -11.94
C GLY A 180 -5.14 14.26 -12.39
N GLY A 181 -5.99 13.83 -11.44
CA GLY A 181 -7.40 13.49 -11.68
C GLY A 181 -7.67 12.12 -12.31
N LYS A 182 -6.65 11.28 -12.48
CA LYS A 182 -6.75 9.93 -13.06
C LYS A 182 -5.92 8.91 -12.27
N ALA A 183 -5.96 7.65 -12.69
CA ALA A 183 -5.12 6.59 -12.15
C ALA A 183 -3.63 6.94 -12.24
N CYS A 184 -2.90 6.70 -11.15
CA CYS A 184 -1.46 6.87 -11.11
C CYS A 184 -0.73 5.80 -11.92
N ASN A 185 0.35 6.19 -12.62
CA ASN A 185 1.32 5.26 -13.19
C ASN A 185 2.62 5.35 -12.38
N GLY A 186 3.33 4.24 -12.24
CA GLY A 186 4.63 4.19 -11.57
C GLY A 186 4.63 3.29 -10.35
N ASP A 187 5.74 3.35 -9.62
CA ASP A 187 5.97 2.50 -8.46
C ASP A 187 5.48 3.19 -7.17
N PHE A 188 4.74 2.44 -6.36
CA PHE A 188 4.23 2.87 -5.07
C PHE A 188 4.50 1.79 -4.03
N TRP A 189 4.69 2.22 -2.78
CA TRP A 189 4.94 1.33 -1.67
C TRP A 189 3.87 1.52 -0.61
N ILE A 190 3.47 0.41 0.02
CA ILE A 190 2.64 0.43 1.23
C ILE A 190 3.28 -0.35 2.37
N TRP A 191 2.97 0.06 3.60
CA TRP A 191 3.38 -0.60 4.83
C TRP A 191 2.45 -0.20 5.99
N ILE A 192 2.47 -0.96 7.08
CA ILE A 192 1.74 -0.63 8.31
C ILE A 192 2.60 0.27 9.18
N VAL A 193 1.98 1.30 9.75
CA VAL A 193 2.58 2.20 10.75
C VAL A 193 1.86 2.12 12.10
N ASP A 194 2.58 2.42 13.18
CA ASP A 194 1.98 2.56 14.51
C ASP A 194 1.26 3.92 14.68
N ALA A 195 0.78 4.20 15.90
CA ALA A 195 0.12 5.47 16.22
C ALA A 195 1.05 6.69 16.04
N ASN A 196 2.36 6.52 16.18
CA ASN A 196 3.38 7.55 16.03
C ASN A 196 3.93 7.65 14.59
N GLY A 197 3.37 6.89 13.64
CA GLY A 197 3.84 6.87 12.25
C GLY A 197 5.09 6.01 12.01
N ARG A 198 5.55 5.24 13.00
CA ARG A 198 6.72 4.36 12.84
C ARG A 198 6.35 3.12 12.05
N GLN A 199 7.21 2.72 11.11
CA GLN A 199 7.04 1.49 10.33
C GLN A 199 7.03 0.25 11.23
N ILE A 200 6.02 -0.60 11.05
CA ILE A 200 5.85 -1.86 11.80
C ILE A 200 5.53 -3.07 10.91
N SER A 201 5.68 -2.93 9.59
CA SER A 201 5.68 -4.04 8.62
C SER A 201 6.78 -3.85 7.57
N PRO A 202 7.14 -4.88 6.80
CA PRO A 202 7.89 -4.72 5.56
C PRO A 202 7.19 -3.78 4.58
N PHE A 203 7.97 -3.18 3.67
CA PHE A 203 7.44 -2.45 2.52
C PHE A 203 6.96 -3.42 1.44
N VAL A 204 5.86 -3.06 0.77
CA VAL A 204 5.32 -3.81 -0.36
C VAL A 204 5.21 -2.89 -1.57
N LYS A 205 5.86 -3.27 -2.67
CA LYS A 205 5.92 -2.49 -3.91
C LYS A 205 4.78 -2.89 -4.86
N PHE A 206 4.17 -1.90 -5.49
CA PHE A 206 3.21 -2.04 -6.59
C PHE A 206 3.62 -1.14 -7.76
N GLY A 207 3.73 -1.71 -8.96
CA GLY A 207 3.97 -0.96 -10.19
C GLY A 207 2.68 -0.78 -10.96
N PHE A 208 2.07 0.41 -10.87
CA PHE A 208 0.81 0.71 -11.56
C PHE A 208 1.00 1.11 -13.01
N SER A 209 0.14 0.56 -13.86
CA SER A 209 0.09 0.79 -15.31
C SER A 209 -1.32 0.45 -15.83
N ALA A 210 -1.59 0.59 -17.13
CA ALA A 210 -2.90 0.24 -17.69
C ALA A 210 -3.31 -1.23 -17.41
N GLY A 211 -2.34 -2.16 -17.36
CA GLY A 211 -2.60 -3.57 -17.06
C GLY A 211 -2.66 -3.89 -15.56
N CYS A 212 -2.37 -2.91 -14.70
CA CYS A 212 -2.28 -3.08 -13.25
C CYS A 212 -2.78 -1.80 -12.58
N ARG A 213 -4.04 -1.80 -12.14
CA ARG A 213 -4.72 -0.68 -11.46
C ARG A 213 -5.21 -1.04 -10.08
N LYS A 214 -5.38 -2.33 -9.79
CA LYS A 214 -5.93 -2.84 -8.53
C LYS A 214 -4.96 -3.83 -7.92
N GLY A 215 -4.13 -3.34 -7.00
CA GLY A 215 -3.22 -4.13 -6.19
C GLY A 215 -3.94 -4.81 -5.04
N LYS A 216 -3.46 -6.00 -4.64
CA LYS A 216 -3.90 -6.69 -3.44
C LYS A 216 -2.72 -7.13 -2.58
N GLN A 217 -2.77 -6.84 -1.29
CA GLN A 217 -1.81 -7.35 -0.31
C GLN A 217 -2.45 -7.52 1.07
N ASP A 218 -2.31 -8.70 1.64
CA ASP A 218 -2.78 -8.95 3.01
C ASP A 218 -1.63 -8.83 4.01
N PHE A 219 -1.97 -8.47 5.25
CA PHE A 219 -1.02 -8.43 6.36
C PHE A 219 -1.53 -9.27 7.54
N GLN A 220 -0.60 -9.81 8.31
CA GLN A 220 -0.91 -10.59 9.50
C GLN A 220 0.03 -10.23 10.64
N LYS A 221 -0.52 -10.15 11.84
CA LYS A 221 0.26 -10.03 13.07
C LYS A 221 0.99 -11.34 13.31
N ARG A 222 2.30 -11.27 13.54
CA ARG A 222 3.10 -12.42 13.95
C ARG A 222 2.61 -13.01 15.27
#